data_AF-A0A6Y5LMK6-F1
#
_entry.id   AF-A0A6Y5LMK6-F1
#
_cell.length_a   1.000
_cell.length_b   1.000
_cell.length_c   1.000
_cell.angle_alpha   90.00
_cell.angle_beta   90.00
_cell.angle_gamma   90.00
#
_symmetry.space_group_name_H-M   'P 1'
#
loop_
_entity.id
_entity.type
_entity.pdbx_description
1 polymer ?
#
loop_
_entity_poly.entity_id
_entity_poly.type
_entity_poly.pdbx_seq_one_letter_code
_entity_poly.pdbx_strand_id
1 'polypeptide(L)'
;MWPVGDYAGRITPTASEASPAANTSYYTLWQTWANEAIVGEGEQRDIAVERLYACLSNQESILDLGELNLRTLPLLPACVSTLNVSNNHLSALPDLPKGLRALTCAGNTLASLPVLPPTLQTLDCSQNTLSELQNVPPALTALNCSKNSLRELSHLPDTLQSLDCSGRKNRQLANSAGDYCRSYMMPLVSTYQRH
;
A
#
# COMPACT_ATOMS: atom_id res chain seq x y z
N MET A 1 -37.51 59.84 14.74
CA MET A 1 -36.65 59.35 13.64
C MET A 1 -35.52 58.54 14.25
N TRP A 2 -35.56 57.22 14.05
CA TRP A 2 -34.50 56.27 14.39
C TRP A 2 -33.85 55.81 13.07
N PRO A 3 -32.52 55.56 13.02
CA PRO A 3 -31.94 54.63 12.06
C PRO A 3 -31.64 53.27 12.71
N VAL A 4 -31.58 52.26 11.85
CA VAL A 4 -31.66 50.81 12.12
C VAL A 4 -30.32 50.14 11.79
N GLY A 5 -29.96 49.08 12.55
CA GLY A 5 -29.04 47.99 12.17
C GLY A 5 -27.56 48.24 12.48
N ASP A 6 -26.72 47.29 12.92
CA ASP A 6 -26.89 45.83 13.00
C ASP A 6 -25.85 45.21 13.96
N TYR A 7 -26.15 44.03 14.50
CA TYR A 7 -25.30 43.24 15.40
C TYR A 7 -24.23 42.44 14.64
N ALA A 8 -23.07 42.27 15.29
CA ALA A 8 -22.19 41.08 15.31
C ALA A 8 -20.72 41.35 14.98
N GLY A 9 -19.84 40.96 15.90
CA GLY A 9 -18.38 40.99 15.72
C GLY A 9 -17.63 40.53 16.97
N ARG A 10 -17.99 39.36 17.52
CA ARG A 10 -17.26 38.70 18.61
C ARG A 10 -16.12 37.86 18.02
N ILE A 11 -14.93 38.09 18.57
CA ILE A 11 -13.86 37.14 18.91
C ILE A 11 -13.38 36.24 17.76
N THR A 12 -12.20 36.54 17.23
CA THR A 12 -11.35 35.54 16.57
C THR A 12 -10.61 34.71 17.61
N PRO A 13 -10.65 33.37 17.51
CA PRO A 13 -9.56 32.52 17.97
C PRO A 13 -8.89 31.82 16.78
N THR A 14 -7.60 32.10 16.67
CA THR A 14 -6.48 31.28 16.20
C THR A 14 -6.77 29.95 15.48
N ALA A 15 -6.19 29.84 14.29
CA ALA A 15 -6.08 28.65 13.45
C ALA A 15 -5.59 27.40 14.21
N SER A 16 -6.47 26.41 14.34
CA SER A 16 -6.13 25.01 14.56
C SER A 16 -7.34 24.13 14.26
N GLU A 17 -7.78 24.07 13.01
CA GLU A 17 -8.72 23.05 12.55
C GLU A 17 -8.26 22.53 11.19
N ALA A 18 -7.80 21.28 11.18
CA ALA A 18 -7.74 20.49 9.96
C ALA A 18 -9.16 20.44 9.37
N SER A 19 -9.27 20.88 8.11
CA SER A 19 -10.54 21.21 7.47
C SER A 19 -11.53 20.01 7.42
N PRO A 20 -12.79 20.16 7.89
CA PRO A 20 -13.80 19.10 7.84
C PRO A 20 -14.16 18.65 6.42
N ALA A 21 -13.97 19.52 5.42
CA ALA A 21 -14.37 19.28 4.03
C ALA A 21 -13.58 18.16 3.34
N ALA A 22 -12.31 17.96 3.71
CA ALA A 22 -11.49 16.89 3.15
C ALA A 22 -11.93 15.51 3.70
N ASN A 23 -12.35 15.44 4.96
CA ASN A 23 -12.77 14.19 5.59
C ASN A 23 -14.12 13.70 5.05
N THR A 24 -15.03 14.61 4.71
CA THR A 24 -16.29 14.25 4.03
C THR A 24 -16.04 13.63 2.65
N SER A 25 -15.00 14.07 1.91
CA SER A 25 -14.68 13.47 0.60
C SER A 25 -14.15 12.03 0.69
N TYR A 26 -13.25 11.73 1.64
CA TYR A 26 -12.71 10.37 1.78
C TYR A 26 -13.78 9.38 2.21
N TYR A 27 -14.59 9.75 3.21
CA TYR A 27 -15.63 8.86 3.73
C TYR A 27 -16.67 8.52 2.66
N THR A 28 -17.13 9.51 1.88
CA THR A 28 -18.07 9.24 0.78
C THR A 28 -17.45 8.33 -0.28
N LEU A 29 -16.20 8.57 -0.68
CA LEU A 29 -15.49 7.71 -1.65
C LEU A 29 -15.36 6.27 -1.16
N TRP A 30 -15.01 6.08 0.12
CA TRP A 30 -14.89 4.75 0.73
C TRP A 30 -16.23 4.03 0.82
N GLN A 31 -17.31 4.75 1.18
CA GLN A 31 -18.66 4.18 1.20
C GLN A 31 -19.14 3.82 -0.20
N THR A 32 -18.88 4.65 -1.21
CA THR A 32 -19.18 4.31 -2.61
C THR A 32 -18.43 3.04 -3.01
N TRP A 33 -17.12 2.96 -2.75
CA TRP A 33 -16.32 1.77 -3.02
C TRP A 33 -16.84 0.53 -2.27
N ALA A 34 -17.27 0.66 -1.01
CA ALA A 34 -17.83 -0.47 -0.26
C ALA A 34 -19.13 -0.98 -0.88
N ASN A 35 -19.99 -0.09 -1.38
CA ASN A 35 -21.24 -0.44 -2.05
C ASN A 35 -21.05 -1.07 -3.43
N GLU A 36 -19.87 -0.91 -4.05
CA GLU A 36 -19.51 -1.56 -5.31
C GLU A 36 -18.99 -3.00 -5.13
N ALA A 37 -19.00 -3.54 -3.91
CA ALA A 37 -18.63 -4.93 -3.66
C ALA A 37 -19.52 -5.89 -4.47
N ILE A 38 -18.89 -6.87 -5.12
CA ILE A 38 -19.64 -7.86 -5.89
C ILE A 38 -20.31 -8.83 -4.91
N VAL A 39 -21.64 -8.90 -4.97
CA VAL A 39 -22.44 -9.79 -4.11
C VAL A 39 -22.01 -11.24 -4.28
N GLY A 40 -21.72 -11.92 -3.18
CA GLY A 40 -21.35 -13.34 -3.15
C GLY A 40 -19.85 -13.63 -3.21
N GLU A 41 -19.01 -12.61 -3.34
CA GLU A 41 -17.54 -12.76 -3.43
C GLU A 41 -16.81 -12.63 -2.09
N GLY A 42 -17.55 -12.39 -1.02
CA GLY A 42 -17.01 -12.36 0.35
C GLY A 42 -16.04 -11.21 0.62
N GLU A 43 -16.09 -10.13 -0.18
CA GLU A 43 -15.27 -8.94 0.04
C GLU A 43 -15.68 -8.23 1.35
N GLN A 44 -14.74 -8.09 2.28
CA GLN A 44 -14.94 -7.42 3.57
C GLN A 44 -14.65 -5.92 3.45
N ARG A 45 -15.33 -5.25 2.50
CA ARG A 45 -15.10 -3.83 2.21
C ARG A 45 -15.57 -2.93 3.37
N ASP A 46 -16.60 -3.33 4.09
CA ASP A 46 -17.06 -2.67 5.31
C ASP A 46 -15.95 -2.57 6.36
N ILE A 47 -15.28 -3.69 6.68
CA ILE A 47 -14.15 -3.73 7.61
C ILE A 47 -12.98 -2.89 7.08
N ALA A 48 -12.73 -2.93 5.76
CA ALA A 48 -11.70 -2.09 5.16
C ALA A 48 -12.00 -0.59 5.33
N VAL A 49 -13.26 -0.16 5.16
CA VAL A 49 -13.67 1.24 5.38
C VAL A 49 -13.50 1.64 6.85
N GLU A 50 -13.83 0.77 7.80
CA GLU A 50 -13.59 1.03 9.22
C GLU A 50 -12.10 1.24 9.52
N ARG A 51 -11.24 0.40 8.96
CA ARG A 51 -9.77 0.53 9.13
C ARG A 51 -9.21 1.78 8.46
N LEU A 52 -9.71 2.13 7.27
CA LEU A 52 -9.36 3.37 6.58
C LEU A 52 -9.76 4.60 7.40
N TYR A 53 -10.97 4.58 7.96
CA TYR A 53 -11.49 5.65 8.81
C TYR A 53 -10.70 5.77 10.11
N ALA A 54 -10.40 4.67 10.78
CA ALA A 54 -9.57 4.66 11.98
C ALA A 54 -8.17 5.22 11.68
N CYS A 55 -7.55 4.78 10.58
CA CYS A 55 -6.24 5.27 10.15
C CYS A 55 -6.23 6.79 9.94
N LEU A 56 -7.23 7.34 9.22
CA LEU A 56 -7.31 8.77 8.97
C LEU A 56 -7.64 9.57 10.24
N SER A 57 -8.58 9.07 11.07
CA SER A 57 -9.05 9.78 12.27
C SER A 57 -7.97 9.82 13.37
N ASN A 58 -7.21 8.74 13.51
CA ASN A 58 -6.14 8.62 14.49
C ASN A 58 -4.79 9.12 13.95
N GLN A 59 -4.72 9.54 12.68
CA GLN A 59 -3.49 9.90 11.98
C GLN A 59 -2.43 8.79 12.05
N GLU A 60 -2.88 7.54 11.97
CA GLU A 60 -1.99 6.40 12.00
C GLU A 60 -1.18 6.33 10.70
N SER A 61 0.07 5.94 10.86
CA SER A 61 1.01 5.76 9.76
C SER A 61 0.98 4.34 9.19
N ILE A 62 0.29 3.42 9.86
CA ILE A 62 0.17 2.01 9.49
C ILE A 62 -1.28 1.75 9.11
N LEU A 63 -1.49 1.17 7.93
CA LEU A 63 -2.79 0.74 7.46
C LEU A 63 -2.73 -0.73 7.05
N ASP A 64 -3.51 -1.57 7.73
CA ASP A 64 -3.61 -2.99 7.43
C ASP A 64 -4.98 -3.33 6.83
N LEU A 65 -4.99 -3.70 5.55
CA LEU A 65 -6.13 -4.18 4.78
C LEU A 65 -5.92 -5.61 4.30
N GLY A 66 -5.05 -6.38 4.96
CA GLY A 66 -4.80 -7.77 4.63
C GLY A 66 -5.96 -8.70 5.01
N GLU A 67 -6.09 -9.81 4.27
CA GLU A 67 -7.07 -10.90 4.53
C GLU A 67 -8.54 -10.47 4.49
N LEU A 68 -8.87 -9.50 3.62
CA LEU A 68 -10.22 -8.95 3.47
C LEU A 68 -10.92 -9.38 2.16
N ASN A 69 -10.34 -10.34 1.43
CA ASN A 69 -10.80 -10.83 0.12
C ASN A 69 -11.02 -9.71 -0.92
N LEU A 70 -10.34 -8.56 -0.79
CA LEU A 70 -10.57 -7.39 -1.62
C LEU A 70 -10.14 -7.63 -3.06
N ARG A 71 -10.94 -7.16 -4.02
CA ARG A 71 -10.58 -7.20 -5.45
C ARG A 71 -10.05 -5.87 -5.99
N THR A 72 -10.44 -4.79 -5.36
CA THR A 72 -9.95 -3.43 -5.63
C THR A 72 -9.65 -2.73 -4.32
N LEU A 73 -8.86 -1.66 -4.38
CA LEU A 73 -8.63 -0.76 -3.25
C LEU A 73 -9.17 0.63 -3.59
N PRO A 74 -9.68 1.37 -2.59
CA PRO A 74 -10.06 2.75 -2.78
C PRO A 74 -8.83 3.68 -2.72
N LEU A 75 -9.07 4.99 -2.81
CA LEU A 75 -8.05 5.99 -2.53
C LEU A 75 -7.54 5.85 -1.07
N LEU A 76 -6.22 5.81 -0.93
CA LEU A 76 -5.56 5.63 0.36
C LEU A 76 -5.27 6.98 1.05
N PRO A 77 -5.33 7.06 2.39
CA PRO A 77 -4.93 8.25 3.12
C PRO A 77 -3.46 8.61 2.86
N ALA A 78 -3.18 9.90 2.62
CA ALA A 78 -1.83 10.37 2.32
C ALA A 78 -0.83 10.24 3.49
N CYS A 79 -1.33 10.06 4.72
CA CYS A 79 -0.52 9.93 5.95
C CYS A 79 0.09 8.53 6.14
N VAL A 80 -0.31 7.53 5.34
CA VAL A 80 0.16 6.15 5.47
C VAL A 80 1.62 6.04 5.04
N SER A 81 2.48 5.54 5.94
CA SER A 81 3.86 5.16 5.65
C SER A 81 4.07 3.65 5.53
N THR A 82 3.18 2.85 6.10
CA THR A 82 3.24 1.38 6.06
C THR A 82 1.89 0.84 5.63
N LEU A 83 1.85 0.14 4.50
CA LEU A 83 0.62 -0.41 3.94
C LEU A 83 0.72 -1.93 3.83
N ASN A 84 -0.20 -2.63 4.47
CA ASN A 84 -0.40 -4.06 4.26
C ASN A 84 -1.72 -4.29 3.50
N VAL A 85 -1.64 -4.96 2.35
CA VAL A 85 -2.79 -5.38 1.53
C VAL A 85 -2.65 -6.86 1.14
N SER A 86 -1.90 -7.63 1.93
CA SER A 86 -1.59 -9.03 1.65
C SER A 86 -2.81 -9.95 1.69
N ASN A 87 -2.75 -11.09 1.01
CA ASN A 87 -3.78 -12.14 1.04
C ASN A 87 -5.16 -11.59 0.64
N ASN A 88 -5.21 -10.87 -0.48
CA ASN A 88 -6.43 -10.40 -1.11
C ASN A 88 -6.50 -10.96 -2.55
N HIS A 89 -7.45 -10.47 -3.34
CA HIS A 89 -7.63 -10.84 -4.75
C HIS A 89 -7.38 -9.65 -5.68
N LEU A 90 -6.46 -8.76 -5.31
CA LEU A 90 -6.16 -7.54 -6.05
C LEU A 90 -5.44 -7.87 -7.36
N SER A 91 -6.00 -7.40 -8.47
CA SER A 91 -5.38 -7.50 -9.80
C SER A 91 -4.51 -6.29 -10.14
N ALA A 92 -4.76 -5.15 -9.48
CA ALA A 92 -3.98 -3.93 -9.56
C ALA A 92 -3.98 -3.18 -8.21
N LEU A 93 -2.95 -2.38 -7.97
CA LEU A 93 -2.90 -1.44 -6.86
C LEU A 93 -3.21 -0.01 -7.35
N PRO A 94 -3.88 0.82 -6.54
CA PRO A 94 -4.09 2.24 -6.83
C PRO A 94 -2.79 3.03 -6.66
N ASP A 95 -2.86 4.34 -6.91
CA ASP A 95 -1.75 5.24 -6.61
C ASP A 95 -1.36 5.15 -5.13
N LEU A 96 -0.07 4.95 -4.88
CA LEU A 96 0.47 4.80 -3.55
C LEU A 96 0.73 6.16 -2.88
N PRO A 97 0.59 6.27 -1.55
CA PRO A 97 0.95 7.47 -0.82
C PRO A 97 2.41 7.85 -1.08
N LYS A 98 2.68 9.13 -1.37
CA LYS A 98 4.04 9.61 -1.69
C LYS A 98 5.05 9.41 -0.56
N GLY A 99 4.57 9.30 0.69
CA GLY A 99 5.39 9.07 1.89
C GLY A 99 5.51 7.60 2.29
N LEU A 100 5.03 6.65 1.47
CA LEU A 100 5.07 5.24 1.79
C LEU A 100 6.53 4.74 1.89
N ARG A 101 6.83 4.03 2.97
CA ARG A 101 8.13 3.44 3.30
C ARG A 101 8.11 1.92 3.24
N ALA A 102 6.98 1.31 3.59
CA ALA A 102 6.81 -0.14 3.56
C ALA A 102 5.51 -0.53 2.86
N LEU A 103 5.60 -1.47 1.92
CA LEU A 103 4.46 -2.03 1.20
C LEU A 103 4.51 -3.56 1.25
N THR A 104 3.46 -4.17 1.77
CA THR A 104 3.22 -5.61 1.71
C THR A 104 1.98 -5.87 0.87
N CYS A 105 2.15 -6.40 -0.34
CA CYS A 105 1.06 -6.80 -1.25
C CYS A 105 1.13 -8.29 -1.62
N ALA A 106 1.75 -9.09 -0.76
CA ALA A 106 1.94 -10.52 -0.96
C ALA A 106 0.61 -11.29 -1.10
N GLY A 107 0.59 -12.36 -1.89
CA GLY A 107 -0.59 -13.23 -1.98
C GLY A 107 -1.80 -12.57 -2.65
N ASN A 108 -1.55 -11.84 -3.73
CA ASN A 108 -2.57 -11.24 -4.60
C ASN A 108 -2.45 -11.81 -6.03
N THR A 109 -3.14 -11.21 -7.00
CA THR A 109 -3.08 -11.59 -8.43
C THR A 109 -2.50 -10.47 -9.29
N LEU A 110 -1.59 -9.66 -8.71
CA LEU A 110 -0.99 -8.51 -9.37
C LEU A 110 -0.12 -8.96 -10.55
N ALA A 111 -0.47 -8.47 -11.75
CA ALA A 111 0.31 -8.70 -12.98
C ALA A 111 1.42 -7.64 -13.17
N SER A 112 1.23 -6.45 -12.61
CA SER A 112 2.17 -5.34 -12.57
C SER A 112 2.03 -4.56 -11.26
N LEU A 113 3.04 -3.75 -10.92
CA LEU A 113 2.98 -2.79 -9.82
C LEU A 113 2.82 -1.36 -10.38
N PRO A 114 2.13 -0.46 -9.65
CA PRO A 114 2.10 0.96 -9.99
C PRO A 114 3.48 1.59 -9.77
N VAL A 115 3.61 2.87 -10.12
CA VAL A 115 4.83 3.64 -9.83
C VAL A 115 5.07 3.64 -8.33
N LEU A 116 6.18 3.04 -7.91
CA LEU A 116 6.56 2.95 -6.50
C LEU A 116 7.08 4.32 -6.02
N PRO A 117 6.70 4.76 -4.80
CA PRO A 117 7.18 6.03 -4.27
C PRO A 117 8.70 5.96 -4.02
N PRO A 118 9.44 7.05 -4.28
CA PRO A 118 10.90 7.07 -4.13
C PRO A 118 11.36 6.87 -2.68
N THR A 119 10.46 7.05 -1.70
CA THR A 119 10.69 6.85 -0.28
C THR A 119 10.57 5.39 0.18
N LEU A 120 10.14 4.47 -0.70
CA LEU A 120 9.89 3.09 -0.33
C LEU A 120 11.21 2.37 0.00
N GLN A 121 11.26 1.76 1.18
CA GLN A 121 12.41 1.06 1.74
C GLN A 121 12.20 -0.46 1.75
N THR A 122 10.96 -0.90 1.96
CA THR A 122 10.61 -2.32 2.02
C THR A 122 9.44 -2.63 1.09
N LEU A 123 9.62 -3.65 0.25
CA LEU A 123 8.58 -4.15 -0.65
C LEU A 123 8.48 -5.67 -0.56
N ASP A 124 7.31 -6.17 -0.17
CA ASP A 124 6.94 -7.58 -0.33
C ASP A 124 5.80 -7.69 -1.34
N CYS A 125 6.14 -8.14 -2.54
CA CYS A 125 5.21 -8.45 -3.61
C CYS A 125 5.21 -9.95 -3.95
N SER A 126 5.57 -10.80 -2.98
CA SER A 126 5.64 -12.24 -3.18
C SER A 126 4.28 -12.86 -3.50
N GLN A 127 4.27 -14.04 -4.10
CA GLN A 127 3.04 -14.79 -4.41
C GLN A 127 2.04 -13.97 -5.24
N ASN A 128 2.54 -13.31 -6.29
CA ASN A 128 1.74 -12.61 -7.30
C ASN A 128 1.99 -13.22 -8.69
N THR A 129 1.48 -12.59 -9.75
CA THR A 129 1.68 -13.02 -11.14
C THR A 129 2.57 -12.04 -11.92
N LEU A 130 3.42 -11.28 -11.23
CA LEU A 130 4.30 -10.28 -11.83
C LEU A 130 5.20 -10.94 -12.87
N SER A 131 5.17 -10.38 -14.09
CA SER A 131 6.00 -10.84 -15.22
C SER A 131 7.28 -10.02 -15.36
N GLU A 132 7.24 -8.77 -14.90
CA GLU A 132 8.35 -7.82 -14.86
C GLU A 132 8.31 -7.02 -13.57
N LEU A 133 9.47 -6.55 -13.13
CA LEU A 133 9.61 -5.62 -12.03
C LEU A 133 10.65 -4.57 -12.44
N GLN A 134 10.17 -3.44 -12.96
CA GLN A 134 11.00 -2.33 -13.42
C GLN A 134 10.90 -1.16 -12.44
N ASN A 135 11.90 -0.27 -12.45
CA ASN A 135 11.90 0.99 -11.69
C ASN A 135 11.73 0.81 -10.18
N VAL A 136 12.53 -0.09 -9.59
CA VAL A 136 12.61 -0.23 -8.14
C VAL A 136 13.18 1.07 -7.54
N PRO A 137 12.57 1.62 -6.47
CA PRO A 137 12.97 2.92 -5.95
C PRO A 137 14.39 2.88 -5.37
N PRO A 138 15.15 3.99 -5.48
CA PRO A 138 16.57 4.05 -5.10
C PRO A 138 16.81 3.94 -3.59
N ALA A 139 15.76 4.07 -2.78
CA ALA A 139 15.82 3.92 -1.32
C ALA A 139 15.51 2.49 -0.84
N LEU A 140 15.22 1.55 -1.76
CA LEU A 140 14.80 0.20 -1.38
C LEU A 140 15.95 -0.58 -0.74
N THR A 141 15.72 -1.08 0.47
CA THR A 141 16.68 -1.89 1.24
C THR A 141 16.29 -3.36 1.29
N ALA A 142 15.00 -3.67 1.18
CA ALA A 142 14.49 -5.05 1.22
C ALA A 142 13.42 -5.28 0.14
N LEU A 143 13.63 -6.33 -0.67
CA LEU A 143 12.72 -6.76 -1.72
C LEU A 143 12.41 -8.25 -1.60
N ASN A 144 11.14 -8.59 -1.42
CA ASN A 144 10.65 -9.95 -1.58
C ASN A 144 9.73 -10.02 -2.80
N CYS A 145 10.21 -10.62 -3.88
CA CYS A 145 9.45 -10.88 -5.10
C CYS A 145 9.34 -12.38 -5.38
N SER A 146 9.46 -13.21 -4.34
CA SER A 146 9.38 -14.66 -4.44
C SER A 146 8.03 -15.14 -5.00
N LYS A 147 8.03 -16.33 -5.61
CA LYS A 147 6.84 -16.99 -6.16
C LYS A 147 6.03 -16.13 -7.16
N ASN A 148 6.73 -15.31 -7.95
CA ASN A 148 6.19 -14.60 -9.11
C ASN A 148 6.48 -15.36 -10.43
N SER A 149 6.21 -14.72 -11.57
CA SER A 149 6.55 -15.19 -12.92
C SER A 149 7.56 -14.26 -13.62
N LEU A 150 8.47 -13.68 -12.85
CA LEU A 150 9.43 -12.69 -13.31
C LEU A 150 10.43 -13.31 -14.30
N ARG A 151 10.55 -12.70 -15.47
CA ARG A 151 11.49 -13.14 -16.52
C ARG A 151 12.88 -12.56 -16.35
N GLU A 152 12.93 -11.30 -15.91
CA GLU A 152 14.16 -10.56 -15.65
C GLU A 152 14.01 -9.67 -14.42
N LEU A 153 15.14 -9.41 -13.76
CA LEU A 153 15.28 -8.51 -12.65
C LEU A 153 16.50 -7.65 -12.96
N SER A 154 16.25 -6.42 -13.41
CA SER A 154 17.28 -5.48 -13.82
C SER A 154 17.12 -4.18 -13.04
N HIS A 155 18.19 -3.40 -12.93
CA HIS A 155 18.18 -2.08 -12.27
C HIS A 155 17.77 -2.11 -10.79
N LEU A 156 18.31 -3.06 -10.03
CA LEU A 156 18.21 -3.03 -8.57
C LEU A 156 19.07 -1.88 -8.00
N PRO A 157 18.61 -1.21 -6.94
CA PRO A 157 19.38 -0.14 -6.32
C PRO A 157 20.55 -0.70 -5.50
N ASP A 158 21.66 0.04 -5.45
CA ASP A 158 22.84 -0.33 -4.65
C ASP A 158 22.55 -0.35 -3.13
N THR A 159 21.44 0.25 -2.70
CA THR A 159 20.96 0.23 -1.31
C THR A 159 20.34 -1.09 -0.89
N LEU A 160 20.11 -2.02 -1.83
CA LEU A 160 19.42 -3.28 -1.56
C LEU A 160 20.29 -4.20 -0.71
N GLN A 161 19.84 -4.47 0.51
CA GLN A 161 20.52 -5.32 1.48
C GLN A 161 19.94 -6.73 1.50
N SER A 162 18.66 -6.89 1.16
CA SER A 162 17.94 -8.16 1.18
C SER A 162 17.10 -8.33 -0.08
N LEU A 163 17.27 -9.47 -0.75
CA LEU A 163 16.53 -9.84 -1.95
C LEU A 163 16.09 -11.30 -1.87
N ASP A 164 14.78 -11.54 -1.88
CA ASP A 164 14.21 -12.86 -2.11
C ASP A 164 13.51 -12.91 -3.49
N CYS A 165 14.17 -13.59 -4.43
CA CYS A 165 13.68 -13.83 -5.79
C CYS A 165 13.19 -15.28 -5.99
N SER A 166 13.10 -16.07 -4.90
CA SER A 166 12.92 -17.52 -4.97
C SER A 166 11.60 -17.92 -5.63
N GLY A 167 11.64 -18.82 -6.61
CA GLY A 167 10.41 -19.24 -7.30
C GLY A 167 10.69 -20.26 -8.38
N ARG A 168 9.78 -21.24 -8.54
CA ARG A 168 9.94 -22.30 -9.54
C ARG A 168 10.04 -21.74 -10.97
N LYS A 169 9.34 -20.64 -11.25
CA LYS A 169 9.34 -19.93 -12.55
C LYS A 169 10.38 -18.81 -12.64
N ASN A 170 10.79 -18.23 -11.51
CA ASN A 170 11.87 -17.24 -11.41
C ASN A 170 13.29 -17.86 -11.60
N ARG A 171 13.40 -19.16 -11.85
CA ARG A 171 14.66 -19.91 -11.96
C ARG A 171 15.60 -19.39 -13.07
N GLN A 172 15.08 -18.66 -14.06
CA GLN A 172 15.90 -18.03 -15.11
C GLN A 172 16.61 -16.73 -14.64
N LEU A 173 16.16 -16.10 -13.55
CA LEU A 173 16.78 -14.89 -12.98
C LEU A 173 18.17 -15.14 -12.38
N ALA A 174 18.41 -16.37 -11.91
CA ALA A 174 19.65 -16.75 -11.23
C ALA A 174 20.89 -16.69 -12.14
N ASN A 175 20.70 -16.54 -13.46
CA ASN A 175 21.80 -16.44 -14.43
C ASN A 175 22.18 -15.00 -14.80
N SER A 176 21.29 -14.02 -14.60
CA SER A 176 21.55 -12.60 -14.93
C SER A 176 21.79 -11.73 -13.69
N ALA A 177 21.24 -12.08 -12.53
CA ALA A 177 21.37 -11.33 -11.28
C ALA A 177 22.63 -11.71 -10.45
N GLY A 178 23.75 -12.02 -11.12
CA GLY A 178 25.05 -12.47 -10.57
C GLY A 178 25.20 -12.46 -9.04
N ASP A 179 25.46 -13.63 -8.44
CA ASP A 179 25.73 -13.90 -7.01
C ASP A 179 24.71 -13.40 -5.95
N TYR A 180 23.88 -12.40 -6.21
CA TYR A 180 22.90 -11.85 -5.26
C TYR A 180 21.74 -12.81 -4.98
N CYS A 181 21.17 -13.44 -6.02
CA CYS A 181 20.12 -14.45 -5.84
C CYS A 181 20.68 -15.78 -5.24
N ARG A 182 22.00 -16.03 -5.29
CA ARG A 182 22.63 -17.23 -4.68
C ARG A 182 23.05 -17.02 -3.22
N SER A 183 23.49 -15.81 -2.86
CA SER A 183 24.01 -15.53 -1.51
C SER A 183 22.90 -15.38 -0.45
N TYR A 184 21.70 -14.96 -0.84
CA TYR A 184 20.59 -14.70 0.10
C TYR A 184 19.49 -15.75 0.04
N MET A 185 19.84 -16.97 -0.36
CA MET A 185 19.00 -18.17 -0.25
C MET A 185 18.87 -18.67 1.20
N MET A 186 18.89 -17.76 2.19
CA MET A 186 18.63 -18.04 3.59
C MET A 186 17.19 -17.62 3.90
N PRO A 187 16.40 -18.47 4.61
CA PRO A 187 15.01 -18.17 4.89
C PRO A 187 14.92 -16.87 5.66
N LEU A 188 14.18 -15.88 5.13
CA LEU A 188 13.71 -14.76 5.94
C LEU A 188 12.90 -15.37 7.08
N VAL A 189 13.50 -15.34 8.27
CA VAL A 189 12.92 -15.83 9.50
C VAL A 189 11.58 -15.13 9.68
N SER A 190 10.53 -15.94 9.77
CA SER A 190 9.18 -15.55 10.10
C SER A 190 9.16 -14.71 11.38
N THR A 191 9.10 -13.39 11.25
CA THR A 191 8.78 -12.47 12.36
C THR A 191 7.55 -11.66 12.00
N TYR A 192 6.44 -12.35 11.82
CA TYR A 192 5.11 -11.82 12.13
C TYR A 192 4.33 -12.94 12.83
N GLN A 193 4.77 -13.26 14.06
CA GLN A 193 3.92 -14.00 14.99
C GLN A 193 3.01 -12.99 15.70
N ARG A 194 1.72 -13.22 15.44
CA ARG A 194 0.51 -12.83 16.17
C ARG A 194 0.74 -12.39 17.63
N HIS A 195 0.04 -11.32 18.01
CA HIS A 195 -0.60 -11.26 19.32
C HIS A 195 -2.07 -11.62 19.13
#